data_AF-A0A7C1P5J9-F1
#
_entry.id   AF-A0A7C1P5J9-F1
#
_cell.length_a   1.000
_cell.length_b   1.000
_cell.length_c   1.000
_cell.angle_alpha   90.00
_cell.angle_beta   90.00
_cell.angle_gamma   90.00
#
_symmetry.space_group_name_H-M   'P 1'
#
loop_
_entity.id
_entity.type
_entity.pdbx_description
1 polymer ?
#
loop_
_entity_poly.entity_id
_entity_poly.type
_entity_poly.pdbx_seq_one_letter_code
_entity_poly.pdbx_strand_id
1 'polypeptide(L)'
;MDEEPKEIYQILKDSLKKKWKKIVSWIVFLLGILGIIAGFFAPANFIWAIPLTIVSGIILKKELKILGSFLRPGIVRISPAGPVLVVVGIIFIIIGIPFFVFTTAFLGWGIIFLIIGIPLTTTNLVLKHHVIGDWGHLIEGAQGKAEEIFKGTENFLKQYGVSSIKMERRELIPGIIRGALGVKREFLVVKDKHFRLKPYQVLVNARDYGNNLDIAWYLTYRLSFFRALLTVFPFVSFIPKVITDLDVFDLQDLRAYNTVCHCSVLKAVEKLLLSLNQDPSRIDRKSRGFLGIS
;
A
#
# COMPACT_ATOMS: atom_id res chain seq x y z
N MET A 1 -14.07 -8.27 -58.98
CA MET A 1 -14.27 -9.15 -57.80
C MET A 1 -12.94 -9.56 -57.13
N ASP A 2 -11.79 -9.00 -57.52
CA ASP A 2 -10.47 -9.47 -57.02
C ASP A 2 -9.87 -8.66 -55.84
N GLU A 3 -10.60 -7.66 -55.31
CA GLU A 3 -10.09 -6.81 -54.22
C GLU A 3 -10.36 -7.37 -52.81
N GLU A 4 -11.46 -8.09 -52.64
CA GLU A 4 -11.90 -8.67 -51.36
C GLU A 4 -10.88 -9.62 -50.70
N PRO A 5 -10.21 -10.55 -51.43
CA PRO A 5 -9.21 -11.44 -50.79
C PRO A 5 -7.94 -10.69 -50.36
N LYS A 6 -7.58 -9.58 -51.02
CA LYS A 6 -6.40 -8.78 -50.66
C LYS A 6 -6.61 -8.02 -49.36
N GLU A 7 -7.82 -7.51 -49.15
CA GLU A 7 -8.19 -6.81 -47.91
C GLU A 7 -8.21 -7.76 -46.71
N ILE A 8 -8.82 -8.95 -46.86
CA ILE A 8 -8.83 -10.00 -45.82
C ILE A 8 -7.39 -10.42 -45.46
N TYR A 9 -6.52 -10.60 -46.47
CA TYR A 9 -5.14 -10.96 -46.24
C TYR A 9 -4.38 -9.89 -45.44
N GLN A 10 -4.57 -8.60 -45.75
CA GLN A 10 -3.92 -7.52 -45.01
C GLN A 10 -4.40 -7.43 -43.55
N ILE A 11 -5.70 -7.58 -43.32
CA ILE A 11 -6.27 -7.60 -41.96
C ILE A 11 -5.68 -8.76 -41.14
N LEU A 12 -5.58 -9.96 -41.74
CA LEU A 12 -4.98 -11.13 -41.11
C LEU A 12 -3.49 -10.92 -40.81
N LYS A 13 -2.74 -10.38 -41.77
CA LYS A 13 -1.30 -10.11 -41.64
C LYS A 13 -1.03 -9.10 -40.52
N ASP A 14 -1.80 -8.03 -40.45
CA ASP A 14 -1.66 -7.01 -39.40
C ASP A 14 -2.06 -7.54 -38.02
N SER A 15 -3.11 -8.37 -37.95
CA SER A 15 -3.52 -9.06 -36.71
C SER A 15 -2.43 -10.01 -36.22
N LEU A 16 -1.86 -10.84 -37.12
CA LEU A 16 -0.76 -11.75 -36.82
C LEU A 16 0.50 -10.99 -36.38
N LYS A 17 0.86 -9.90 -37.08
CA LYS A 17 2.02 -9.06 -36.72
C LYS A 17 1.87 -8.44 -35.34
N LYS A 18 0.66 -7.97 -34.98
CA LYS A 18 0.35 -7.46 -33.63
C LYS A 18 0.47 -8.56 -32.57
N LYS A 19 -0.09 -9.75 -32.81
CA LYS A 19 0.02 -10.91 -31.91
C LYS A 19 1.47 -11.37 -31.74
N TRP A 20 2.23 -11.46 -32.83
CA TRP A 20 3.64 -11.86 -32.81
C TRP A 20 4.50 -10.88 -32.02
N LYS A 21 4.36 -9.57 -32.29
CA LYS A 21 5.07 -8.52 -31.53
C LYS A 21 4.81 -8.64 -30.03
N LYS A 22 3.58 -8.96 -29.65
CA LYS A 22 3.18 -9.18 -28.26
C LYS A 22 3.84 -10.42 -27.65
N ILE A 23 3.83 -11.56 -28.34
CA ILE A 23 4.48 -12.81 -27.89
C ILE A 23 5.99 -12.58 -27.70
N VAL A 24 6.65 -11.98 -28.68
CA VAL A 24 8.09 -11.66 -28.61
C VAL A 24 8.37 -10.73 -27.43
N SER A 25 7.54 -9.71 -27.21
CA SER A 25 7.71 -8.80 -26.07
C SER A 25 7.59 -9.53 -24.72
N TRP A 26 6.68 -10.50 -24.60
CA TRP A 26 6.57 -11.35 -23.40
C TRP A 26 7.80 -12.22 -23.19
N ILE A 27 8.29 -12.86 -24.25
CA ILE A 27 9.50 -13.69 -24.18
C ILE A 27 10.69 -12.83 -23.72
N VAL A 28 10.87 -11.66 -24.33
CA VAL A 28 11.95 -10.74 -23.96
C VAL A 28 11.79 -10.23 -22.53
N PHE A 29 10.56 -9.93 -22.09
CA PHE A 29 10.31 -9.52 -20.71
C PHE A 29 10.65 -10.63 -19.70
N LEU A 30 10.24 -11.87 -19.98
CA LEU A 30 10.54 -13.03 -19.13
C LEU A 30 12.02 -13.36 -19.11
N LEU A 31 12.70 -13.31 -20.26
CA LEU A 31 14.15 -13.48 -20.36
C LEU A 31 14.89 -12.37 -19.62
N GLY A 32 14.38 -11.13 -19.68
CA GLY A 32 14.90 -10.03 -18.90
C GLY A 32 14.74 -10.26 -17.39
N ILE A 33 13.58 -10.75 -16.93
CA ILE A 33 13.37 -11.08 -15.51
C ILE A 33 14.32 -12.21 -15.09
N LEU A 34 14.42 -13.27 -15.89
CA LEU A 34 15.35 -14.37 -15.66
C LEU A 34 16.80 -13.87 -15.65
N GLY A 35 17.16 -12.94 -16.53
CA GLY A 35 18.47 -12.31 -16.57
C GLY A 35 18.76 -11.42 -15.36
N ILE A 36 17.75 -10.75 -14.77
CA ILE A 36 17.89 -10.03 -13.50
C ILE A 36 18.08 -11.01 -12.35
N ILE A 37 17.32 -12.11 -12.32
CA ILE A 37 17.44 -13.16 -11.30
C ILE A 37 18.82 -13.83 -11.40
N ALA A 38 19.25 -14.19 -12.62
CA ALA A 38 20.55 -14.77 -12.89
C ALA A 38 21.69 -13.75 -12.72
N GLY A 39 21.43 -12.47 -12.98
CA GLY A 39 22.37 -11.37 -12.76
C GLY A 39 22.76 -11.22 -11.31
N PHE A 40 21.85 -11.58 -10.40
CA PHE A 40 22.15 -11.69 -8.98
C PHE A 40 23.28 -12.68 -8.68
N PHE A 41 23.52 -13.66 -9.55
CA PHE A 41 24.61 -14.62 -9.45
C PHE A 41 25.79 -14.32 -10.38
N ALA A 42 25.55 -13.60 -11.48
CA ALA A 42 26.55 -13.21 -12.46
C ALA A 42 26.34 -11.74 -12.87
N PRO A 43 27.02 -10.77 -12.23
CA PRO A 43 26.74 -9.34 -12.36
C PRO A 43 26.71 -8.81 -13.80
N ALA A 44 27.48 -9.43 -14.72
CA ALA A 44 27.48 -9.08 -16.14
C ALA A 44 26.10 -9.19 -16.81
N ASN A 45 25.22 -10.07 -16.32
CA ASN A 45 23.87 -10.25 -16.87
C ASN A 45 22.94 -9.07 -16.53
N PHE A 46 23.22 -8.27 -15.49
CA PHE A 46 22.40 -7.08 -15.17
C PHE A 46 22.47 -6.01 -16.26
N ILE A 47 23.63 -5.84 -16.89
CA ILE A 47 23.89 -4.80 -17.91
C ILE A 47 22.90 -4.91 -19.06
N TRP A 48 22.56 -6.14 -19.45
CA TRP A 48 21.63 -6.39 -20.55
C TRP A 48 20.19 -6.62 -20.08
N ALA A 49 20.01 -7.28 -18.93
CA ALA A 49 18.68 -7.66 -18.46
C ALA A 49 17.81 -6.48 -18.01
N ILE A 50 18.41 -5.43 -17.43
CA ILE A 50 17.68 -4.23 -16.98
C ILE A 50 17.08 -3.45 -18.18
N PRO A 51 17.84 -3.09 -19.23
CA PRO A 51 17.27 -2.45 -20.42
C PRO A 51 16.18 -3.31 -21.10
N LEU A 52 16.40 -4.63 -21.22
CA LEU A 52 15.45 -5.56 -21.85
C LEU A 52 14.12 -5.64 -21.10
N THR A 53 14.14 -5.64 -19.77
CA THR A 53 12.92 -5.63 -18.95
C THR A 53 12.21 -4.28 -18.99
N ILE A 54 12.93 -3.15 -18.99
CA ILE A 54 12.32 -1.82 -19.05
C ILE A 54 11.61 -1.63 -20.39
N VAL A 55 12.30 -1.86 -21.52
CA VAL A 55 11.73 -1.68 -22.87
C VAL A 55 10.53 -2.60 -23.07
N SER A 56 10.66 -3.88 -22.70
CA SER A 56 9.55 -4.83 -22.82
C SER A 56 8.39 -4.48 -21.87
N GLY A 57 8.68 -3.99 -20.67
CA GLY A 57 7.66 -3.53 -19.71
C GLY A 57 6.85 -2.34 -20.23
N ILE A 58 7.49 -1.39 -20.93
CA ILE A 58 6.80 -0.27 -21.58
C ILE A 58 5.84 -0.77 -22.67
N ILE A 59 6.31 -1.71 -23.52
CA ILE A 59 5.49 -2.30 -24.58
C ILE A 59 4.32 -3.09 -24.00
N LEU A 60 4.55 -3.82 -22.90
CA LEU A 60 3.56 -4.67 -22.23
C LEU A 60 2.71 -3.94 -21.19
N LYS A 61 2.81 -2.60 -21.05
CA LYS A 61 2.16 -1.83 -19.98
C LYS A 61 0.67 -2.14 -19.79
N LYS A 62 -0.09 -2.29 -20.88
CA LYS A 62 -1.53 -2.63 -20.83
C LYS A 62 -1.76 -4.04 -20.28
N GLU A 63 -0.89 -4.97 -20.61
CA GLU A 63 -1.03 -6.38 -20.28
C GLU A 63 -0.54 -6.67 -18.87
N LEU A 64 0.54 -6.03 -18.45
CA LEU A 64 0.97 -6.00 -17.06
C LEU A 64 -0.09 -5.38 -16.15
N LYS A 65 -0.88 -4.42 -16.64
CA LYS A 65 -2.04 -3.88 -15.89
C LYS A 65 -3.15 -4.93 -15.75
N ILE A 66 -3.45 -5.70 -16.80
CA ILE A 66 -4.43 -6.79 -16.76
C ILE A 66 -3.93 -7.92 -15.83
N LEU A 67 -2.69 -8.37 -16.02
CA LEU A 67 -2.06 -9.38 -15.18
C LEU A 67 -2.01 -8.92 -13.72
N GLY A 68 -1.67 -7.66 -13.46
CA GLY A 68 -1.70 -7.08 -12.12
C GLY A 68 -3.10 -7.08 -11.51
N SER A 69 -4.14 -6.82 -12.30
CA SER A 69 -5.53 -6.93 -11.83
C SER A 69 -5.94 -8.36 -11.52
N PHE A 70 -5.41 -9.34 -12.26
CA PHE A 70 -5.64 -10.77 -12.07
C PHE A 70 -4.87 -11.34 -10.88
N LEU A 71 -3.63 -10.89 -10.64
CA LEU A 71 -2.81 -11.31 -9.50
C LEU A 71 -3.22 -10.64 -8.19
N ARG A 72 -3.88 -9.48 -8.26
CA ARG A 72 -4.26 -8.69 -7.08
C ARG A 72 -5.03 -9.49 -6.01
N PRO A 73 -6.03 -10.33 -6.33
CA PRO A 73 -6.74 -11.13 -5.32
C PRO A 73 -5.80 -12.15 -4.63
N GLY A 74 -4.91 -12.79 -5.39
CA GLY A 74 -3.91 -13.72 -4.85
C GLY A 74 -2.91 -13.04 -3.93
N ILE A 75 -2.39 -11.88 -4.36
CA ILE A 75 -1.46 -11.04 -3.57
C ILE A 75 -2.13 -10.61 -2.26
N VAL A 76 -3.40 -10.20 -2.29
CA VAL A 76 -4.14 -9.81 -1.08
C VAL A 76 -4.29 -10.98 -0.10
N ARG A 77 -4.48 -12.21 -0.60
CA ARG A 77 -4.60 -13.40 0.24
C ARG A 77 -3.27 -13.83 0.88
N ILE A 78 -2.15 -13.63 0.18
CA ILE A 78 -0.79 -13.99 0.65
C ILE A 78 -0.15 -12.85 1.46
N SER A 79 -0.71 -11.65 1.40
CA SER A 79 -0.29 -10.45 2.15
C SER A 79 0.12 -10.68 3.62
N PRO A 80 -0.57 -11.49 4.46
CA PRO A 80 -0.13 -11.74 5.84
C PRO A 80 1.21 -12.51 5.95
N ALA A 81 1.64 -13.22 4.90
CA ALA A 81 2.93 -13.91 4.89
C ALA A 81 4.12 -12.97 4.59
N GLY A 82 3.87 -11.71 4.21
CA GLY A 82 4.90 -10.73 3.87
C GLY A 82 6.01 -10.63 4.93
N PRO A 83 5.69 -10.36 6.22
CA PRO A 83 6.70 -10.26 7.28
C PRO A 83 7.54 -11.54 7.44
N VAL A 84 6.89 -12.72 7.31
CA VAL A 84 7.57 -14.01 7.38
C VAL A 84 8.56 -14.15 6.23
N LEU A 85 8.17 -13.80 4.99
CA LEU A 85 9.07 -13.81 3.84
C LEU A 85 10.26 -12.87 4.03
N VAL A 86 10.05 -11.68 4.61
CA VAL A 86 11.17 -10.77 4.91
C VAL A 86 12.13 -11.40 5.92
N VAL A 87 11.62 -11.97 7.01
CA VAL A 87 12.45 -12.61 8.04
C VAL A 87 13.21 -13.82 7.48
N VAL A 88 12.52 -14.70 6.74
CA VAL A 88 13.14 -15.84 6.06
C VAL A 88 14.20 -15.37 5.06
N GLY A 89 13.91 -14.32 4.29
CA GLY A 89 14.87 -13.72 3.37
C GLY A 89 16.14 -13.23 4.06
N ILE A 90 16.02 -12.55 5.20
CA ILE A 90 17.15 -12.10 6.03
C ILE A 90 17.94 -13.30 6.55
N ILE A 91 17.26 -14.33 7.08
CA ILE A 91 17.90 -15.54 7.59
C ILE A 91 18.72 -16.24 6.49
N PHE A 92 18.15 -16.37 5.29
CA PHE A 92 18.82 -16.98 4.13
C PHE A 92 20.06 -16.20 3.73
N ILE A 93 20.01 -14.87 3.78
CA ILE A 93 21.18 -14.03 3.51
C ILE A 93 22.26 -14.21 4.59
N ILE A 94 21.90 -14.17 5.87
CA ILE A 94 22.84 -14.32 6.98
C ILE A 94 23.53 -15.69 6.95
N ILE A 95 22.78 -16.78 6.72
CA ILE A 95 23.33 -18.13 6.62
C ILE A 95 24.19 -18.28 5.35
N GLY A 96 23.81 -17.62 4.25
CA GLY A 96 24.53 -17.69 2.98
C GLY A 96 25.90 -17.01 2.98
N ILE A 97 26.10 -15.96 3.79
CA ILE A 97 27.37 -15.19 3.85
C ILE A 97 28.59 -16.06 4.22
N PRO A 98 28.59 -16.87 5.30
CA PRO A 98 29.75 -17.70 5.66
C PRO A 98 30.01 -18.89 4.70
N PHE A 99 29.02 -19.29 3.89
CA PHE A 99 29.12 -20.41 2.95
C PHE A 99 29.26 -19.95 1.49
N PHE A 100 30.08 -18.92 1.27
CA PHE A 100 30.24 -18.20 0.00
C PHE A 100 30.52 -19.09 -1.23
N VAL A 101 31.11 -20.27 -1.01
CA VAL A 101 31.49 -21.21 -2.08
C VAL A 101 30.35 -22.13 -2.52
N PHE A 102 29.38 -22.45 -1.64
CA PHE A 102 28.38 -23.48 -1.93
C PHE A 102 26.99 -22.97 -2.28
N THR A 103 26.65 -21.71 -2.01
CA THR A 103 25.22 -21.35 -1.99
C THR A 103 24.92 -19.96 -2.52
N THR A 104 25.34 -19.70 -3.76
CA THR A 104 24.68 -18.67 -4.58
C THR A 104 23.15 -18.84 -4.48
N ALA A 105 22.67 -20.08 -4.53
CA ALA A 105 21.25 -20.42 -4.32
C ALA A 105 20.62 -19.80 -3.06
N PHE A 106 21.21 -19.92 -1.85
CA PHE A 106 20.59 -19.37 -0.63
C PHE A 106 20.55 -17.84 -0.64
N LEU A 107 21.62 -17.19 -1.10
CA LEU A 107 21.63 -15.73 -1.27
C LEU A 107 20.53 -15.29 -2.24
N GLY A 108 20.44 -15.92 -3.40
CA GLY A 108 19.42 -15.55 -4.40
C GLY A 108 17.99 -15.76 -3.90
N TRP A 109 17.70 -16.89 -3.24
CA TRP A 109 16.40 -17.10 -2.59
C TRP A 109 16.13 -16.07 -1.51
N GLY A 110 17.12 -15.72 -0.70
CA GLY A 110 17.01 -14.68 0.32
C GLY A 110 16.62 -13.32 -0.27
N ILE A 111 17.27 -12.92 -1.37
CA ILE A 111 16.93 -11.71 -2.12
C ILE A 111 15.54 -11.80 -2.75
N ILE A 112 15.17 -12.92 -3.37
CA ILE A 112 13.83 -13.10 -3.94
C ILE A 112 12.76 -12.93 -2.85
N PHE A 113 12.98 -13.53 -1.67
CA PHE A 113 12.07 -13.37 -0.54
C PHE A 113 12.01 -11.93 -0.02
N LEU A 114 13.10 -11.16 -0.06
CA LEU A 114 13.05 -9.74 0.24
C LEU A 114 12.28 -8.93 -0.81
N ILE A 115 12.54 -9.18 -2.10
CA ILE A 115 11.87 -8.51 -3.22
C ILE A 115 10.36 -8.72 -3.17
N ILE A 116 9.91 -9.93 -2.79
CA ILE A 116 8.49 -10.25 -2.67
C ILE A 116 7.93 -9.82 -1.32
N GLY A 117 8.67 -10.08 -0.25
CA GLY A 117 8.26 -9.90 1.14
C GLY A 117 8.12 -8.43 1.53
N ILE A 118 9.05 -7.55 1.13
CA ILE A 118 9.01 -6.13 1.49
C ILE A 118 7.72 -5.48 0.96
N PRO A 119 7.40 -5.54 -0.34
CA PRO A 119 6.17 -4.96 -0.87
C PRO A 119 4.90 -5.54 -0.23
N LEU A 120 4.83 -6.87 -0.02
CA LEU A 120 3.69 -7.50 0.66
C LEU A 120 3.53 -6.95 2.07
N THR A 121 4.63 -6.85 2.81
CA THR A 121 4.64 -6.33 4.18
C THR A 121 4.15 -4.89 4.23
N THR A 122 4.62 -4.03 3.32
CA THR A 122 4.21 -2.60 3.31
C THR A 122 2.70 -2.39 3.14
N THR A 123 1.96 -3.34 2.56
CA THR A 123 0.52 -3.20 2.34
C THR A 123 -0.34 -3.20 3.61
N ASN A 124 0.09 -3.87 4.69
CA ASN A 124 -0.66 -3.94 5.96
C ASN A 124 0.04 -3.20 7.12
N LEU A 125 1.18 -2.62 6.83
CA LEU A 125 2.09 -2.11 7.83
C LEU A 125 1.94 -0.61 8.01
N VAL A 126 1.72 -0.18 9.25
CA VAL A 126 1.67 1.24 9.60
C VAL A 126 3.00 1.59 10.28
N LEU A 127 3.82 2.36 9.58
CA LEU A 127 5.10 2.85 10.10
C LEU A 127 4.91 4.26 10.64
N LYS A 128 5.60 4.59 11.73
CA LYS A 128 5.56 5.92 12.34
C LYS A 128 5.92 7.03 11.34
N HIS A 129 6.90 6.80 10.45
CA HIS A 129 7.31 7.79 9.44
C HIS A 129 6.29 7.99 8.31
N HIS A 130 5.26 7.14 8.19
CA HIS A 130 4.16 7.35 7.25
C HIS A 130 3.06 8.23 7.85
N VAL A 131 3.08 8.49 9.17
CA VAL A 131 2.10 9.32 9.86
C VAL A 131 2.44 10.78 9.63
N ILE A 132 1.56 11.50 8.94
CA ILE A 132 1.68 12.93 8.62
C ILE A 132 0.90 13.78 9.63
N GLY A 133 -0.16 13.21 10.20
CA GLY A 133 -0.91 13.83 11.29
C GLY A 133 -1.48 12.78 12.22
N ASP A 134 -1.62 13.14 13.49
CA ASP A 134 -2.16 12.29 14.53
C ASP A 134 -3.08 13.06 15.48
N TRP A 135 -4.00 12.32 16.08
CA TRP A 135 -4.89 12.78 17.13
C TRP A 135 -5.25 11.60 18.01
N GLY A 136 -5.49 11.82 19.30
CA GLY A 136 -5.97 10.77 20.17
C GLY A 136 -6.62 11.30 21.43
N HIS A 137 -7.52 10.49 21.99
CA HIS A 137 -8.26 10.80 23.19
C HIS A 137 -8.58 9.51 23.95
N LEU A 138 -8.47 9.57 25.28
CA LEU A 138 -8.79 8.46 26.18
C LEU A 138 -10.14 8.74 26.84
N ILE A 139 -11.10 7.84 26.66
CA ILE A 139 -12.40 7.93 27.32
C ILE A 139 -12.42 6.99 28.52
N GLU A 140 -12.72 7.52 29.70
CA GLU A 140 -12.78 6.75 30.93
C GLU A 140 -14.04 5.86 30.97
N GLY A 141 -13.92 4.62 31.46
CA GLY A 141 -15.08 3.73 31.63
C GLY A 141 -15.75 3.25 30.34
N ALA A 142 -15.13 3.45 29.18
CA ALA A 142 -15.67 3.10 27.86
C ALA A 142 -15.19 1.74 27.31
N GLN A 143 -14.71 0.85 28.17
CA GLN A 143 -14.26 -0.49 27.76
C GLN A 143 -15.35 -1.23 26.96
N GLY A 144 -14.97 -1.87 25.86
CA GLY A 144 -15.88 -2.63 24.99
C GLY A 144 -16.74 -1.76 24.06
N LYS A 145 -16.55 -0.43 24.05
CA LYS A 145 -17.30 0.52 23.21
C LYS A 145 -16.63 0.87 21.88
N ALA A 146 -15.55 0.17 21.51
CA ALA A 146 -14.83 0.40 20.25
C ALA A 146 -15.74 0.38 19.01
N GLU A 147 -16.68 -0.56 18.97
CA GLU A 147 -17.61 -0.72 17.84
C GLU A 147 -18.58 0.47 17.68
N GLU A 148 -18.91 1.17 18.77
CA GLU A 148 -19.76 2.36 18.73
C GLU A 148 -19.04 3.55 18.10
N ILE A 149 -17.74 3.74 18.41
CA ILE A 149 -16.89 4.74 17.76
C ILE A 149 -16.79 4.46 16.26
N PHE A 150 -16.57 3.20 15.94
CA PHE A 150 -16.44 2.69 14.60
C PHE A 150 -17.68 2.89 13.75
N LYS A 151 -18.85 2.42 14.20
CA LYS A 151 -20.14 2.65 13.53
C LYS A 151 -20.53 4.13 13.51
N GLY A 152 -20.28 4.85 14.60
CA GLY A 152 -20.54 6.29 14.70
C GLY A 152 -19.78 7.07 13.64
N THR A 153 -18.48 6.83 13.52
CA THR A 153 -17.62 7.47 12.52
C THR A 153 -18.11 7.17 11.10
N GLU A 154 -18.44 5.92 10.79
CA GLU A 154 -18.97 5.54 9.47
C GLU A 154 -20.30 6.24 9.16
N ASN A 155 -21.21 6.32 10.13
CA ASN A 155 -22.50 6.96 9.97
C ASN A 155 -22.35 8.47 9.74
N PHE A 156 -21.48 9.15 10.49
CA PHE A 156 -21.21 10.57 10.29
C PHE A 156 -20.54 10.83 8.93
N LEU A 157 -19.58 9.99 8.51
CA LEU A 157 -18.97 10.10 7.19
C LEU A 157 -20.00 9.95 6.06
N LYS A 158 -20.96 9.01 6.19
CA LYS A 158 -22.07 8.88 5.24
C LYS A 158 -23.00 10.10 5.25
N GLN A 159 -23.29 10.64 6.43
CA GLN A 159 -24.14 11.82 6.60
C GLN A 159 -23.55 13.08 5.93
N TYR A 160 -22.23 13.23 5.94
CA TYR A 160 -21.55 14.32 5.23
C TYR A 160 -21.63 14.21 3.70
N GLY A 161 -22.13 13.11 3.14
CA GLY A 161 -22.42 12.99 1.71
C GLY A 161 -21.19 12.92 0.80
N VAL A 162 -20.00 12.63 1.34
CA VAL A 162 -18.77 12.55 0.54
C VAL A 162 -18.71 11.23 -0.24
N SER A 163 -19.25 11.23 -1.46
CA SER A 163 -19.39 10.04 -2.31
C SER A 163 -18.05 9.41 -2.75
N SER A 164 -16.96 10.19 -2.68
CA SER A 164 -15.60 9.74 -2.99
C SER A 164 -15.00 8.85 -1.91
N ILE A 165 -15.52 8.86 -0.69
CA ILE A 165 -14.93 8.11 0.42
C ILE A 165 -15.30 6.62 0.36
N LYS A 166 -14.31 5.78 0.60
CA LYS A 166 -14.45 4.33 0.85
C LYS A 166 -13.96 4.03 2.25
N MET A 167 -14.77 3.29 3.00
CA MET A 167 -14.46 2.87 4.37
C MET A 167 -14.31 1.34 4.39
N GLU A 168 -13.28 0.85 5.07
CA GLU A 168 -13.01 -0.58 5.21
C GLU A 168 -12.46 -0.89 6.59
N ARG A 169 -13.01 -1.92 7.24
CA ARG A 169 -12.46 -2.52 8.46
C ARG A 169 -11.23 -3.33 8.09
N ARG A 170 -10.08 -3.07 8.73
CA ARG A 170 -8.85 -3.84 8.48
C ARG A 170 -8.04 -4.02 9.74
N GLU A 171 -7.48 -5.22 9.88
CA GLU A 171 -6.42 -5.48 10.84
C GLU A 171 -5.08 -4.97 10.31
N LEU A 172 -4.42 -4.08 11.05
CA LEU A 172 -3.12 -3.53 10.71
C LEU A 172 -2.07 -3.93 11.77
N ILE A 173 -0.80 -4.00 11.35
CA ILE A 173 0.30 -4.46 12.19
C ILE A 173 1.36 -3.36 12.38
N PRO A 174 1.85 -3.12 13.61
CA PRO A 174 2.79 -2.05 13.91
C PRO A 174 4.24 -2.47 13.62
N GLY A 175 4.63 -2.57 12.34
CA GLY A 175 6.02 -2.84 11.94
C GLY A 175 6.29 -4.31 11.52
N ILE A 176 7.47 -4.56 10.94
CA ILE A 176 7.79 -5.81 10.24
C ILE A 176 8.06 -6.92 11.26
N ILE A 177 8.93 -6.65 12.23
CA ILE A 177 9.34 -7.62 13.27
C ILE A 177 8.17 -7.90 14.22
N ARG A 178 7.50 -6.84 14.69
CA ARG A 178 6.22 -6.96 15.41
C ARG A 178 5.09 -7.48 14.52
N GLY A 179 5.29 -7.52 13.21
CA GLY A 179 4.39 -8.07 12.20
C GLY A 179 4.18 -9.57 12.34
N ALA A 180 5.30 -10.28 12.47
CA ALA A 180 5.32 -11.74 12.47
C ALA A 180 4.83 -12.36 13.79
N LEU A 181 4.97 -11.64 14.91
CA LEU A 181 4.67 -12.16 16.25
C LEU A 181 3.76 -11.26 17.10
N GLY A 182 3.38 -10.09 16.59
CA GLY A 182 2.71 -9.07 17.40
C GLY A 182 1.19 -9.05 17.25
N VAL A 183 0.58 -8.31 18.18
CA VAL A 183 -0.85 -8.10 18.26
C VAL A 183 -1.31 -7.24 17.09
N LYS A 184 -2.19 -7.81 16.27
CA LYS A 184 -2.91 -7.07 15.23
C LYS A 184 -3.94 -6.16 15.87
N ARG A 185 -4.19 -5.00 15.25
CA ARG A 185 -5.21 -4.06 15.74
C ARG A 185 -6.18 -3.76 14.63
N GLU A 186 -7.46 -3.68 14.99
CA GLU A 186 -8.49 -3.28 14.06
C GLU A 186 -8.46 -1.76 13.84
N PHE A 187 -8.52 -1.36 12.58
CA PHE A 187 -8.65 0.02 12.17
C PHE A 187 -9.83 0.17 11.21
N LEU A 188 -10.54 1.29 11.34
CA LEU A 188 -11.34 1.82 10.25
C LEU A 188 -10.41 2.57 9.30
N VAL A 189 -10.25 2.03 8.10
CA VAL A 189 -9.44 2.64 7.05
C VAL A 189 -10.37 3.42 6.14
N VAL A 190 -10.20 4.73 6.12
CA VAL A 190 -10.93 5.66 5.27
C VAL A 190 -10.01 6.05 4.11
N LYS A 191 -10.49 5.96 2.87
CA LYS A 191 -9.73 6.31 1.66
C LYS A 191 -10.58 7.14 0.73
N ASP A 192 -9.97 8.10 0.05
CA ASP A 192 -10.62 8.79 -1.05
C ASP A 192 -10.42 8.03 -2.37
N LYS A 193 -11.46 8.00 -3.23
CA LYS A 193 -11.40 7.44 -4.59
C LYS A 193 -10.65 8.36 -5.56
N HIS A 194 -10.49 9.63 -5.24
CA HIS A 194 -9.81 10.62 -6.06
C HIS A 194 -8.36 10.17 -6.34
N PHE A 195 -7.96 10.22 -7.61
CA PHE A 195 -6.72 9.58 -8.06
C PHE A 195 -5.47 10.14 -7.38
N ARG A 196 -5.43 11.46 -7.15
CA ARG A 196 -4.29 12.15 -6.54
C ARG A 196 -4.21 11.97 -5.02
N LEU A 197 -5.37 11.81 -4.36
CA LEU A 197 -5.45 11.54 -2.92
C LEU A 197 -5.29 10.07 -2.56
N LYS A 198 -5.28 9.16 -3.54
CA LYS A 198 -5.15 7.71 -3.36
C LYS A 198 -4.01 7.23 -2.42
N PRO A 199 -2.83 7.88 -2.37
CA PRO A 199 -1.78 7.53 -1.42
C PRO A 199 -2.13 7.88 0.03
N TYR A 200 -2.99 8.86 0.25
CA TYR A 200 -3.43 9.31 1.56
C TYR A 200 -4.56 8.43 2.06
N GLN A 201 -4.52 8.11 3.35
CA GLN A 201 -5.59 7.39 4.02
C GLN A 201 -5.64 7.81 5.48
N VAL A 202 -6.85 7.91 6.01
CA VAL A 202 -7.10 8.12 7.43
C VAL A 202 -7.31 6.76 8.09
N LEU A 203 -6.64 6.54 9.21
CA LEU A 203 -6.75 5.35 10.03
C LEU A 203 -7.36 5.74 11.38
N VAL A 204 -8.51 5.18 11.70
CA VAL A 204 -9.15 5.36 13.02
C VAL A 204 -9.02 4.05 13.79
N ASN A 205 -8.51 4.12 15.01
CA ASN A 205 -8.40 3.03 15.96
C ASN A 205 -9.21 3.35 17.20
N ALA A 206 -9.90 2.35 17.73
CA ALA A 206 -10.49 2.38 19.06
C ALA A 206 -10.10 1.07 19.73
N ARG A 207 -9.48 1.14 20.90
CA ARG A 207 -9.02 -0.05 21.62
C ARG A 207 -9.19 0.11 23.11
N ASP A 208 -9.49 -0.99 23.78
CA ASP A 208 -9.54 -1.00 25.23
C ASP A 208 -8.13 -0.80 25.82
N TYR A 209 -8.05 0.02 26.85
CA TYR A 209 -6.85 0.28 27.65
C TYR A 209 -7.23 0.24 29.13
N GLY A 210 -7.23 -0.97 29.70
CA GLY A 210 -7.83 -1.22 31.01
C GLY A 210 -9.34 -1.02 30.94
N ASN A 211 -9.88 -0.23 31.88
CA ASN A 211 -11.31 0.11 31.92
C ASN A 211 -11.67 1.28 30.97
N ASN A 212 -10.70 1.81 30.24
CA ASN A 212 -10.85 2.98 29.39
C ASN A 212 -10.78 2.59 27.91
N LEU A 213 -11.22 3.48 27.03
CA LEU A 213 -11.13 3.33 25.58
C LEU A 213 -10.17 4.37 25.00
N ASP A 214 -9.05 3.89 24.44
CA ASP A 214 -8.07 4.70 23.70
C ASP A 214 -8.52 4.83 22.25
N ILE A 215 -8.82 6.05 21.82
CA ILE A 215 -9.22 6.37 20.45
C ILE A 215 -8.09 7.14 19.82
N ALA A 216 -7.65 6.69 18.65
CA ALA A 216 -6.61 7.36 17.90
C ALA A 216 -7.00 7.49 16.44
N TRP A 217 -6.59 8.60 15.84
CA TRP A 217 -6.73 8.91 14.43
C TRP A 217 -5.35 9.23 13.86
N TYR A 218 -5.10 8.74 12.66
CA TYR A 218 -3.84 8.97 11.96
C TYR A 218 -4.10 9.29 10.49
N LEU A 219 -3.61 10.43 10.02
CA LEU A 219 -3.44 10.69 8.59
C LEU A 219 -2.12 10.07 8.14
N THR A 220 -2.18 9.13 7.20
CA THR A 220 -0.99 8.44 6.69
C THR A 220 -0.83 8.59 5.19
N TYR A 221 0.42 8.64 4.74
CA TYR A 221 0.79 8.52 3.32
C TYR A 221 1.39 7.15 3.05
N ARG A 222 0.74 6.39 2.16
CA ARG A 222 1.19 5.08 1.73
C ARG A 222 1.58 5.07 0.26
N LEU A 223 2.83 4.66 0.03
CA LEU A 223 3.30 4.33 -1.31
C LEU A 223 2.53 3.10 -1.84
N SER A 224 2.23 3.13 -3.13
CA SER A 224 1.67 1.96 -3.80
C SER A 224 2.69 0.82 -3.79
N PHE A 225 2.20 -0.43 -3.82
CA PHE A 225 3.04 -1.64 -3.87
C PHE A 225 4.19 -1.53 -4.90
N PHE A 226 3.88 -1.04 -6.11
CA PHE A 226 4.89 -0.87 -7.15
C PHE A 226 5.93 0.21 -6.82
N ARG A 227 5.53 1.31 -6.18
CA ARG A 227 6.48 2.33 -5.74
C ARG A 227 7.38 1.80 -4.61
N ALA A 228 6.81 1.06 -3.67
CA ALA A 228 7.58 0.40 -2.60
C ALA A 228 8.55 -0.66 -3.15
N LEU A 229 8.15 -1.39 -4.20
CA LEU A 229 9.05 -2.33 -4.89
C LEU A 229 10.19 -1.59 -5.60
N LEU A 230 9.90 -0.48 -6.29
CA LEU A 230 10.92 0.30 -6.97
C LEU A 230 11.98 0.87 -6.01
N THR A 231 11.61 1.21 -4.77
CA THR A 231 12.57 1.70 -3.76
C THR A 231 13.58 0.64 -3.30
N VAL A 232 13.35 -0.64 -3.59
CA VAL A 232 14.29 -1.73 -3.24
C VAL A 232 15.47 -1.79 -4.21
N PHE A 233 15.30 -1.28 -5.44
CA PHE A 233 16.38 -1.32 -6.43
C PHE A 233 17.40 -0.20 -6.14
N PRO A 234 18.69 -0.55 -5.87
CA PRO A 234 19.74 0.46 -5.81
C PRO A 234 19.75 1.22 -7.15
N PHE A 235 20.04 2.52 -7.12
CA PHE A 235 20.02 3.44 -8.28
C PHE A 235 18.65 3.95 -8.76
N VAL A 236 17.53 3.44 -8.22
CA VAL A 236 16.19 4.01 -8.46
C VAL A 236 15.81 4.90 -7.28
N SER A 237 16.49 6.05 -7.12
CA SER A 237 16.28 6.99 -6.02
C SER A 237 14.98 7.81 -6.20
N PHE A 238 13.82 7.16 -6.19
CA PHE A 238 12.54 7.82 -6.03
C PHE A 238 12.26 8.00 -4.53
N ILE A 239 12.99 8.92 -3.90
CA ILE A 239 12.57 9.46 -2.60
C ILE A 239 11.44 10.44 -2.92
N PRO A 240 10.16 10.12 -2.63
CA PRO A 240 9.08 11.03 -2.94
C PRO A 240 9.23 12.24 -2.03
N LYS A 241 9.35 13.45 -2.59
CA LYS A 241 9.03 14.67 -1.83
C LYS A 241 7.51 14.74 -1.71
N VAL A 242 7.00 14.00 -0.73
CA VAL A 242 5.60 13.57 -0.55
C VAL A 242 4.54 14.68 -0.66
N ILE A 243 4.92 15.91 -0.32
CA ILE A 243 3.99 17.04 -0.12
C ILE A 243 4.24 18.20 -1.08
N THR A 244 5.48 18.43 -1.53
CA THR A 244 5.81 19.55 -2.43
C THR A 244 5.24 19.38 -3.84
N ASP A 245 4.81 18.16 -4.18
CA ASP A 245 4.27 17.83 -5.50
C ASP A 245 2.74 17.92 -5.57
N LEU A 246 2.05 18.20 -4.45
CA LEU A 246 0.61 18.47 -4.49
C LEU A 246 0.37 19.88 -5.00
N ASP A 247 -0.55 20.03 -5.95
CA ASP A 247 -1.01 21.37 -6.32
C ASP A 247 -1.93 21.95 -5.22
N VAL A 248 -2.21 23.24 -5.33
CA VAL A 248 -3.01 23.97 -4.32
C VAL A 248 -4.42 23.37 -4.18
N PHE A 249 -5.00 22.85 -5.27
CA PHE A 249 -6.33 22.24 -5.27
C PHE A 249 -6.31 20.88 -4.58
N ASP A 250 -5.32 20.04 -4.88
CA ASP A 250 -5.12 18.76 -4.21
C ASP A 250 -4.87 18.94 -2.71
N LEU A 251 -4.12 19.97 -2.34
CA LEU A 251 -3.88 20.31 -0.93
C LEU A 251 -5.18 20.74 -0.24
N GLN A 252 -6.01 21.53 -0.91
CA GLN A 252 -7.33 21.92 -0.41
C GLN A 252 -8.25 20.70 -0.25
N ASP A 253 -8.28 19.81 -1.24
CA ASP A 253 -9.07 18.59 -1.21
C ASP A 253 -8.58 17.63 -0.13
N LEU A 254 -7.26 17.46 0.02
CA LEU A 254 -6.66 16.68 1.10
C LEU A 254 -7.05 17.25 2.46
N ARG A 255 -7.02 18.57 2.62
CA ARG A 255 -7.42 19.24 3.87
C ARG A 255 -8.91 19.03 4.15
N ALA A 256 -9.78 19.22 3.16
CA ALA A 256 -11.21 18.99 3.30
C ALA A 256 -11.53 17.53 3.67
N TYR A 257 -10.94 16.57 2.95
CA TYR A 257 -11.04 15.14 3.24
C TYR A 257 -10.62 14.82 4.68
N ASN A 258 -9.48 15.35 5.09
CA ASN A 258 -8.92 15.09 6.42
C ASN A 258 -9.76 15.71 7.53
N THR A 259 -10.24 16.95 7.34
CA THR A 259 -11.14 17.65 8.27
C THR A 259 -12.45 16.90 8.43
N VAL A 260 -13.07 16.44 7.34
CA VAL A 260 -14.32 15.66 7.42
C VAL A 260 -14.11 14.38 8.22
N CYS A 261 -13.01 13.67 7.98
CA CYS A 261 -12.69 12.47 8.76
C CYS A 261 -12.48 12.77 10.24
N HIS A 262 -11.72 13.83 10.57
CA HIS A 262 -11.50 14.26 11.95
C HIS A 262 -12.80 14.63 12.66
N CYS A 263 -13.63 15.47 12.02
CA CYS A 263 -14.94 15.87 12.54
C CYS A 263 -15.88 14.67 12.75
N SER A 264 -15.87 13.68 11.86
CA SER A 264 -16.66 12.45 12.03
C SER A 264 -16.21 11.64 13.24
N VAL A 265 -14.90 11.54 13.49
CA VAL A 265 -14.36 10.86 14.68
C VAL A 265 -14.71 11.64 15.94
N LEU A 266 -14.52 12.96 15.96
CA LEU A 266 -14.88 13.82 17.09
C LEU A 266 -16.36 13.68 17.44
N LYS A 267 -17.26 13.74 16.45
CA LYS A 267 -18.71 13.54 16.71
C LYS A 267 -19.03 12.16 17.27
N ALA A 268 -18.31 11.12 16.85
CA ALA A 268 -18.47 9.78 17.41
C ALA A 268 -18.01 9.72 18.87
N VAL A 269 -16.88 10.37 19.19
CA VAL A 269 -16.35 10.52 20.55
C VAL A 269 -17.32 11.32 21.42
N GLU A 270 -17.79 12.48 20.96
CA GLU A 270 -18.75 13.34 21.66
C GLU A 270 -20.05 12.58 21.98
N LYS A 271 -20.58 11.83 20.99
CA LYS A 271 -21.76 10.99 21.20
C LYS A 271 -21.53 9.92 22.28
N LEU A 272 -20.37 9.28 22.29
CA LEU A 272 -20.04 8.27 23.29
C LEU A 272 -19.87 8.89 24.69
N LEU A 273 -19.17 10.03 24.81
CA LEU A 273 -19.05 10.75 26.08
C LEU A 273 -20.41 11.13 26.66
N LEU A 274 -21.31 11.68 25.84
CA LEU A 274 -22.66 12.02 26.27
C LEU A 274 -23.43 10.78 26.77
N SER A 275 -23.27 9.63 26.11
CA SER A 275 -23.91 8.39 26.56
C SER A 275 -23.37 7.86 27.90
N LEU A 276 -22.17 8.30 28.29
CA LEU A 276 -21.52 7.97 29.57
C LEU A 276 -21.68 9.09 30.62
N ASN A 277 -22.50 10.10 30.34
CA ASN A 277 -22.66 11.30 31.18
C ASN A 277 -21.33 12.05 31.46
N GLN A 278 -20.40 12.01 30.50
CA GLN A 278 -19.13 12.73 30.56
C GLN A 278 -19.20 14.03 29.75
N ASP A 279 -18.41 15.02 30.17
CA ASP A 279 -18.38 16.34 29.52
C ASP A 279 -17.52 16.33 28.24
N PRO A 280 -18.11 16.57 27.04
CA PRO A 280 -17.36 16.62 25.79
C PRO A 280 -16.42 17.84 25.65
N SER A 281 -16.52 18.84 26.54
CA SER A 281 -15.62 20.00 26.53
C SER A 281 -14.15 19.62 26.74
N ARG A 282 -13.90 18.47 27.38
CA ARG A 282 -12.57 17.93 27.69
C ARG A 282 -11.87 17.29 26.49
N ILE A 283 -12.54 17.16 25.35
CA ILE A 283 -11.91 16.64 24.14
C ILE A 283 -10.88 17.66 23.63
N ASP A 284 -9.62 17.23 23.50
CA ASP A 284 -8.65 17.99 22.71
C ASP A 284 -9.10 17.96 21.25
N ARG A 285 -9.48 19.09 20.66
CA ARG A 285 -9.93 19.13 19.26
C ARG A 285 -8.78 19.30 18.28
N LYS A 286 -7.58 19.66 18.76
CA LYS A 286 -6.44 19.97 17.90
C LYS A 286 -5.73 18.69 17.47
N SER A 287 -5.61 18.51 16.16
CA SER A 287 -4.72 17.50 15.60
C SER A 287 -3.27 17.98 15.62
N ARG A 288 -2.33 17.04 15.77
CA ARG A 288 -0.90 17.28 15.61
C ARG A 288 -0.47 16.92 14.18
N GLY A 289 0.52 17.64 13.66
CA GLY A 289 1.12 17.36 12.34
C GLY A 289 0.78 18.39 11.27
N PHE A 290 0.96 17.99 10.01
CA PHE A 290 1.12 18.90 8.87
C PHE A 290 -0.06 19.86 8.63
N LEU A 291 -1.30 19.40 8.79
CA LEU A 291 -2.49 20.18 8.43
C LEU A 291 -3.04 21.04 9.58
N GLY A 292 -2.52 20.88 10.81
CA GLY A 292 -2.88 21.69 11.97
C GLY A 292 -4.38 21.91 12.13
N ILE A 293 -5.20 20.88 11.96
CA ILE A 293 -6.66 20.99 11.99
C ILE A 293 -7.08 21.15 13.45
N SER A 294 -7.88 22.19 13.72
CA SER A 294 -8.48 22.53 15.02
C SER A 294 -9.99 22.55 14.93
#